data_AF-A0A1V6RJI1-F1
#
_entry.id   AF-A0A1V6RJI1-F1
#
_cell.length_a   1.000
_cell.length_b   1.000
_cell.length_c   1.000
_cell.angle_alpha   90.00
_cell.angle_beta   90.00
_cell.angle_gamma   90.00
#
_symmetry.space_group_name_H-M   'P 1'
#
loop_
_entity.id
_entity.type
_entity.pdbx_description
1 polymer ?
#
loop_
_entity_poly.entity_id
_entity_poly.type
_entity_poly.pdbx_seq_one_letter_code
_entity_poly.pdbx_strand_id
1 'polypeptide(L)'
;MVGRCIFALPSDEELQVFEEKINYSFTDYILSREALQVSSGFNGDGNKKLALIGDRILDLIIVTSGRNKNKTRGEISNMIKQRASNAYLAKQGFVLGIDKFIVKNPSQFDIMPSVMATTMEAIVGAVYLDCNQQIQPCADVMTALGLSWPE
;
A
#
# COMPACT_ATOMS: atom_id res chain seq x y z
N MET A 1 1.01 -4.94 -36.96
CA MET A 1 0.40 -5.67 -35.82
C MET A 1 1.16 -5.29 -34.57
N VAL A 2 0.65 -4.33 -33.80
CA VAL A 2 1.24 -3.99 -32.49
C VAL A 2 0.56 -4.93 -31.49
N GLY A 3 1.28 -5.98 -31.08
CA GLY A 3 0.79 -6.89 -30.05
C GLY A 3 0.48 -6.06 -28.80
N ARG A 4 -0.79 -6.00 -28.41
CA ARG A 4 -1.18 -5.51 -27.09
C ARG A 4 -0.47 -6.40 -26.08
N CYS A 5 0.53 -5.88 -25.37
CA CYS A 5 0.89 -6.42 -24.07
C CYS A 5 -0.28 -6.08 -23.15
N ILE A 6 -1.28 -6.95 -23.13
CA ILE A 6 -2.33 -6.92 -22.14
C ILE A 6 -1.62 -7.38 -20.86
N PHE A 7 -1.24 -6.44 -20.01
CA PHE A 7 -0.79 -6.78 -18.66
C PHE A 7 -1.92 -7.57 -18.02
N ALA A 8 -1.66 -8.79 -17.57
CA ALA A 8 -2.65 -9.54 -16.80
C ALA A 8 -2.82 -8.80 -15.47
N LEU A 9 -3.87 -7.98 -15.38
CA LEU A 9 -4.34 -7.46 -14.11
C LEU A 9 -4.78 -8.65 -13.25
N PRO A 10 -4.73 -8.56 -11.91
CA PRO A 10 -5.16 -9.64 -11.05
C PRO A 10 -6.63 -9.98 -11.36
N SER A 11 -6.97 -11.27 -11.33
CA SER A 11 -8.36 -11.70 -11.46
C SER A 11 -9.20 -11.18 -10.30
N ASP A 12 -10.52 -11.19 -10.44
CA ASP A 12 -11.40 -10.72 -9.36
C ASP A 12 -11.29 -11.64 -8.13
N GLU A 13 -11.01 -12.93 -8.31
CA GLU A 13 -10.72 -13.86 -7.21
C GLU A 13 -9.38 -13.53 -6.52
N GLU A 14 -8.34 -13.17 -7.27
CA GLU A 14 -7.05 -12.74 -6.69
C GLU A 14 -7.21 -11.43 -5.91
N LEU A 15 -8.02 -10.50 -6.41
CA LEU A 15 -8.35 -9.26 -5.70
C LEU A 15 -9.14 -9.53 -4.42
N GLN A 16 -10.08 -10.47 -4.42
CA GLN A 16 -10.82 -10.83 -3.21
C GLN A 16 -9.88 -11.38 -2.12
N VAL A 17 -8.93 -12.25 -2.47
CA VAL A 17 -7.94 -12.77 -1.50
C VAL A 17 -7.02 -11.65 -0.99
N PHE A 18 -6.67 -10.68 -1.85
CA PHE A 18 -5.92 -9.51 -1.45
C PHE A 18 -6.71 -8.62 -0.48
N GLU A 19 -7.99 -8.36 -0.75
CA GLU A 19 -8.89 -7.57 0.09
C GLU A 19 -9.07 -8.19 1.48
N GLU A 20 -9.22 -9.52 1.55
CA GLU A 20 -9.25 -10.26 2.82
C GLU A 20 -7.96 -10.08 3.63
N LYS A 21 -6.79 -10.06 2.97
CA LYS A 21 -5.50 -9.86 3.64
C LYS A 21 -5.35 -8.47 4.25
N ILE A 22 -5.87 -7.45 3.59
CA ILE A 22 -5.79 -6.06 4.08
C ILE A 22 -7.01 -5.67 4.93
N ASN A 23 -7.97 -6.59 5.09
CA ASN A 23 -9.22 -6.39 5.81
C ASN A 23 -10.02 -5.17 5.29
N TYR A 24 -10.10 -5.03 3.97
CA TYR A 24 -10.82 -3.93 3.31
C TYR A 24 -11.35 -4.37 1.94
N SER A 25 -12.63 -4.12 1.68
CA SER A 25 -13.27 -4.37 0.38
C SER A 25 -13.42 -3.06 -0.40
N PHE A 26 -12.85 -3.00 -1.61
CA PHE A 26 -12.93 -1.80 -2.43
C PHE A 26 -14.31 -1.64 -3.07
N THR A 27 -14.80 -0.40 -3.10
CA THR A 27 -15.97 -0.05 -3.91
C THR A 27 -15.56 0.16 -5.37
N ASP A 28 -14.41 0.79 -5.59
CA ASP A 28 -13.79 1.00 -6.90
C ASP A 28 -12.58 0.09 -7.08
N TYR A 29 -12.78 -1.01 -7.82
CA TYR A 29 -11.73 -1.97 -8.15
C TYR A 29 -10.60 -1.37 -8.99
N ILE A 30 -10.81 -0.22 -9.65
CA ILE A 30 -9.76 0.47 -10.41
C ILE A 30 -8.67 0.94 -9.46
N LEU A 31 -9.04 1.48 -8.29
CA LEU A 31 -8.08 1.90 -7.26
C LEU A 31 -7.27 0.72 -6.70
N SER A 32 -7.93 -0.41 -6.45
CA SER A 32 -7.27 -1.65 -6.01
C SER A 32 -6.24 -2.13 -7.04
N ARG A 33 -6.62 -2.19 -8.33
CA ARG A 33 -5.73 -2.58 -9.42
C ARG A 33 -4.60 -1.58 -9.66
N GLU A 34 -4.88 -0.28 -9.56
CA GLU A 34 -3.86 0.78 -9.69
C GLU A 34 -2.82 0.67 -8.58
N ALA A 35 -3.24 0.41 -7.33
CA ALA A 35 -2.32 0.23 -6.20
C ALA A 35 -1.31 -0.91 -6.42
N LEU A 36 -1.74 -1.98 -7.10
CA LEU A 36 -0.94 -3.17 -7.37
C LEU A 36 -0.14 -3.10 -8.68
N GLN A 37 -0.26 -2.01 -9.46
CA GLN A 37 0.38 -1.88 -10.76
C GLN A 37 1.72 -1.14 -10.69
N VAL A 38 2.81 -1.83 -11.03
CA VAL A 38 4.15 -1.21 -11.11
C VAL A 38 4.27 -0.33 -12.35
N SER A 39 5.08 0.73 -12.27
CA SER A 39 5.37 1.60 -13.42
C SER A 39 5.90 0.83 -14.62
N SER A 40 5.32 1.03 -15.80
CA SER A 40 5.64 0.35 -17.07
C SER A 40 5.91 1.35 -18.20
N GLY A 41 6.30 0.85 -19.37
CA GLY A 41 6.45 1.68 -20.57
C GLY A 41 5.16 2.37 -21.04
N PHE A 42 3.98 1.88 -20.62
CA PHE A 42 2.68 2.47 -20.96
C PHE A 42 2.09 3.32 -19.82
N ASN A 43 2.46 3.02 -18.57
CA ASN A 43 2.09 3.78 -17.38
C ASN A 43 3.37 4.08 -16.58
N GLY A 44 4.03 5.20 -16.90
CA GLY A 44 5.34 5.55 -16.33
C GLY A 44 5.33 5.79 -14.81
N ASP A 45 4.17 6.13 -14.26
CA ASP A 45 4.01 6.32 -12.82
C ASP A 45 3.62 5.02 -12.13
N GLY A 46 2.75 4.19 -12.73
CA GLY A 46 2.17 3.05 -12.03
C GLY A 46 1.45 3.52 -10.76
N ASN A 47 1.65 2.78 -9.68
CA ASN A 47 1.10 3.07 -8.36
C ASN A 47 1.74 4.24 -7.61
N LYS A 48 2.76 4.92 -8.17
CA LYS A 48 3.54 5.95 -7.45
C LYS A 48 2.71 7.16 -7.03
N LYS A 49 1.67 7.54 -7.76
CA LYS A 49 0.79 8.66 -7.36
C LYS A 49 -0.05 8.32 -6.13
N LEU A 50 -0.60 7.11 -6.09
CA LEU A 50 -1.27 6.60 -4.89
C LEU A 50 -0.28 6.48 -3.73
N ALA A 51 0.95 6.03 -3.98
CA ALA A 51 1.98 5.94 -2.96
C ALA A 51 2.30 7.30 -2.31
N LEU A 52 2.39 8.37 -3.11
CA LEU A 52 2.58 9.73 -2.57
C LEU A 52 1.45 10.17 -1.63
N ILE A 53 0.21 9.77 -1.90
CA ILE A 53 -0.92 10.03 -1.00
C ILE A 53 -0.78 9.17 0.26
N GLY A 54 -0.58 7.87 0.07
CA GLY A 54 -0.50 6.89 1.15
C GLY A 54 0.62 7.15 2.15
N ASP A 55 1.80 7.57 1.70
CA ASP A 55 2.93 8.00 2.53
C ASP A 55 2.50 9.07 3.56
N ARG A 56 1.69 10.05 3.13
CA ARG A 56 1.21 11.12 4.01
C ARG A 56 0.08 10.69 4.93
N ILE A 57 -0.74 9.75 4.48
CA ILE A 57 -1.79 9.16 5.31
C ILE A 57 -1.18 8.26 6.40
N LEU A 58 -0.17 7.46 6.06
CA LEU A 58 0.63 6.65 7.00
C LEU A 58 1.17 7.52 8.14
N ASP A 59 1.88 8.60 7.79
CA ASP A 59 2.44 9.54 8.76
C ASP A 59 1.35 10.18 9.63
N LEU A 60 0.26 10.66 9.02
CA LEU A 60 -0.84 11.30 9.73
C LEU A 60 -1.47 10.36 10.76
N ILE A 61 -1.69 9.10 10.39
CA ILE A 61 -2.30 8.09 11.29
C ILE A 61 -1.35 7.76 12.44
N ILE A 62 -0.04 7.60 12.18
CA ILE A 62 0.95 7.37 13.23
C ILE A 62 0.98 8.55 14.21
N VAL A 63 1.00 9.78 13.71
CA VAL A 63 1.03 11.01 14.51
C VAL A 63 -0.23 11.17 15.35
N THR A 64 -1.41 11.03 14.75
CA THR A 64 -2.70 11.22 15.43
C THR A 64 -2.93 10.15 16.49
N SER A 65 -2.64 8.88 16.19
CA SER A 65 -2.72 7.78 17.16
C SER A 65 -1.73 7.97 18.32
N GLY A 66 -0.49 8.36 18.02
CA GLY A 66 0.52 8.64 19.04
C GLY A 66 0.10 9.80 19.97
N ARG A 67 -0.45 10.87 19.39
CA ARG A 67 -1.01 12.00 20.17
C ARG A 67 -2.14 11.53 21.09
N ASN A 68 -3.08 10.74 20.59
CA ASN A 68 -4.20 10.22 21.38
C ASN A 68 -3.74 9.29 22.52
N LYS A 69 -2.62 8.59 22.33
CA LYS A 69 -1.95 7.76 23.35
C LYS A 69 -1.00 8.56 24.27
N ASN A 70 -1.04 9.90 24.25
CA ASN A 70 -0.15 10.79 25.03
C ASN A 70 1.36 10.52 24.82
N LYS A 71 1.76 10.06 23.62
CA LYS A 71 3.17 9.87 23.27
C LYS A 71 3.86 11.22 23.08
N THR A 72 5.13 11.27 23.48
CA THR A 72 5.99 12.42 23.25
C THR A 72 6.28 12.60 21.75
N ARG A 73 6.64 13.82 21.34
CA ARG A 73 7.08 14.08 19.95
C ARG A 73 8.23 13.17 19.53
N GLY A 74 9.17 12.89 20.43
CA GLY A 74 10.32 12.01 20.18
C GLY A 74 9.88 10.57 19.90
N GLU A 75 8.97 10.01 20.71
CA GLU A 75 8.41 8.68 20.48
C GLU A 75 7.65 8.60 19.15
N ILE A 76 6.83 9.60 18.83
CA ILE A 76 6.09 9.66 17.55
C ILE A 76 7.06 9.71 16.36
N SER A 77 8.08 10.57 16.43
CA SER A 77 9.10 10.66 15.37
C SER A 77 9.89 9.35 15.21
N ASN A 78 10.18 8.65 16.31
CA ASN A 78 10.81 7.34 16.24
C ASN A 78 9.87 6.29 15.63
N MET A 79 8.58 6.35 15.97
CA MET A 79 7.57 5.44 15.44
C MET A 79 7.42 5.57 13.92
N ILE A 80 7.37 6.81 13.40
CA ILE A 80 7.37 7.07 11.95
C ILE A 80 8.60 6.42 11.30
N LYS A 81 9.81 6.69 11.81
CA LYS A 81 11.05 6.09 11.29
C LYS A 81 11.03 4.56 11.31
N GLN A 82 10.38 3.95 12.30
CA GLN A 82 10.32 2.51 12.43
C GLN A 82 9.27 1.88 11.50
N ARG A 83 8.07 2.44 11.41
CA ARG A 83 6.94 1.80 10.70
C ARG A 83 6.65 2.35 9.30
N ALA A 84 7.00 3.59 9.02
CA ALA A 84 6.85 4.21 7.70
C ALA A 84 8.17 4.24 6.91
N SER A 85 9.19 3.49 7.33
CA SER A 85 10.41 3.36 6.50
C SER A 85 10.21 2.34 5.38
N ASN A 86 10.77 2.61 4.20
CA ASN A 86 10.71 1.69 3.06
C ASN A 86 11.21 0.28 3.43
N ALA A 87 12.23 0.18 4.28
CA ALA A 87 12.74 -1.11 4.74
C ALA A 87 11.69 -1.90 5.54
N TYR A 88 10.95 -1.22 6.42
CA TYR A 88 9.89 -1.86 7.21
C TYR A 88 8.67 -2.19 6.36
N LEU A 89 8.22 -1.26 5.52
CA LEU A 89 7.11 -1.46 4.60
C LEU A 89 7.38 -2.64 3.66
N ALA A 90 8.57 -2.70 3.06
CA ALA A 90 8.98 -3.81 2.22
C ALA A 90 8.93 -5.14 2.98
N LYS A 91 9.51 -5.18 4.19
CA LYS A 91 9.51 -6.37 5.03
C LYS A 91 8.08 -6.85 5.32
N GLN A 92 7.17 -5.96 5.74
CA GLN A 92 5.79 -6.34 6.02
C GLN A 92 5.07 -6.84 4.78
N GLY A 93 5.23 -6.16 3.65
CA GLY A 93 4.60 -6.57 2.40
C GLY A 93 5.01 -7.99 1.97
N PHE A 94 6.29 -8.35 2.07
CA PHE A 94 6.74 -9.72 1.81
C PHE A 94 6.22 -10.73 2.86
N VAL A 95 6.22 -10.37 4.15
CA VAL A 95 5.70 -11.26 5.22
C VAL A 95 4.22 -11.58 5.01
N LEU A 96 3.43 -10.60 4.55
CA LEU A 96 2.00 -10.75 4.28
C LEU A 96 1.73 -11.43 2.92
N GLY A 97 2.74 -11.59 2.08
CA GLY A 97 2.64 -12.15 0.73
C GLY A 97 1.98 -11.22 -0.28
N ILE A 98 2.09 -9.90 -0.08
CA ILE A 98 1.52 -8.88 -0.98
C ILE A 98 2.20 -8.91 -2.36
N ASP A 99 3.46 -9.34 -2.44
CA ASP A 99 4.23 -9.50 -3.68
C ASP A 99 3.54 -10.37 -4.72
N LYS A 100 2.70 -11.30 -4.27
CA LYS A 100 1.95 -12.23 -5.14
C LYS A 100 0.86 -11.54 -5.95
N PHE A 101 0.38 -10.39 -5.51
CA PHE A 101 -0.69 -9.64 -6.18
C PHE A 101 -0.14 -8.50 -7.05
N ILE A 102 1.17 -8.22 -6.97
CA ILE A 102 1.78 -7.11 -7.71
C ILE A 102 1.92 -7.46 -9.18
N VAL A 103 1.34 -6.62 -10.04
CA VAL A 103 1.45 -6.75 -11.49
C VAL A 103 2.81 -6.21 -11.93
N LYS A 104 3.73 -7.14 -12.19
CA LYS A 104 5.10 -6.87 -12.63
C LYS A 104 5.15 -6.45 -14.10
N ASN A 105 6.20 -5.71 -14.45
CA ASN A 105 6.59 -5.61 -15.85
C ASN A 105 7.20 -6.93 -16.34
N PRO A 106 7.04 -7.30 -17.63
CA PRO A 106 7.62 -8.52 -18.20
C PRO A 106 9.15 -8.63 -18.04
N SER A 107 9.84 -7.51 -17.88
CA SER A 107 11.29 -7.45 -17.68
C SER A 107 11.74 -7.60 -16.21
N GLN A 108 10.80 -7.64 -15.25
CA GLN A 108 11.08 -7.80 -13.83
C GLN A 108 10.82 -9.25 -13.40
N PHE A 109 11.88 -9.94 -12.97
CA PHE A 109 11.78 -11.29 -12.44
C PHE A 109 11.21 -11.27 -11.00
N ASP A 110 11.79 -10.43 -10.14
CA ASP A 110 11.44 -10.33 -8.73
C ASP A 110 10.91 -8.94 -8.35
N ILE A 111 10.11 -8.90 -7.29
CA ILE A 111 9.70 -7.65 -6.65
C ILE A 111 10.87 -7.12 -5.83
N MET A 112 11.40 -5.97 -6.21
CA MET A 112 12.43 -5.30 -5.40
C MET A 112 11.82 -4.73 -4.11
N PRO A 113 12.58 -4.63 -3.01
CA PRO A 113 12.11 -4.01 -1.77
C PRO A 113 11.54 -2.61 -1.96
N SER A 114 12.12 -1.80 -2.85
CA SER A 114 11.59 -0.47 -3.17
C SER A 114 10.19 -0.52 -3.80
N VAL A 115 9.96 -1.46 -4.72
CA VAL A 115 8.63 -1.67 -5.34
C VAL A 115 7.62 -2.13 -4.31
N MET A 116 8.01 -3.03 -3.42
CA MET A 116 7.13 -3.48 -2.34
C MET A 116 6.75 -2.31 -1.42
N ALA A 117 7.73 -1.51 -0.97
CA ALA A 117 7.45 -0.35 -0.11
C ALA A 117 6.47 0.63 -0.78
N THR A 118 6.73 1.00 -2.04
CA THR A 118 5.84 1.88 -2.81
C THR A 118 4.45 1.29 -2.97
N THR A 119 4.33 -0.03 -3.14
CA THR A 119 3.03 -0.71 -3.22
C THR A 119 2.28 -0.65 -1.90
N MET A 120 2.95 -0.87 -0.77
CA MET A 120 2.34 -0.77 0.56
C MET A 120 1.79 0.65 0.83
N GLU A 121 2.54 1.70 0.44
CA GLU A 121 2.05 3.08 0.47
C GLU A 121 0.85 3.26 -0.47
N ALA A 122 0.94 2.75 -1.70
CA ALA A 122 -0.14 2.88 -2.68
C ALA A 122 -1.45 2.22 -2.24
N ILE A 123 -1.39 1.09 -1.53
CA ILE A 123 -2.57 0.43 -0.96
C ILE A 123 -3.27 1.37 0.03
N VAL A 124 -2.52 2.01 0.93
CA VAL A 124 -3.10 2.98 1.88
C VAL A 124 -3.69 4.19 1.14
N GLY A 125 -3.01 4.68 0.10
CA GLY A 125 -3.50 5.77 -0.76
C GLY A 125 -4.79 5.42 -1.51
N ALA A 126 -4.88 4.20 -2.05
CA ALA A 126 -6.07 3.70 -2.72
C ALA A 126 -7.27 3.61 -1.78
N VAL A 127 -7.07 3.04 -0.58
CA VAL A 127 -8.09 2.96 0.47
C VAL A 127 -8.58 4.35 0.85
N TYR A 128 -7.66 5.31 1.03
CA TYR A 128 -8.02 6.69 1.36
C TYR A 128 -8.93 7.32 0.31
N LEU A 129 -8.68 7.08 -0.99
CA LEU A 129 -9.55 7.59 -2.05
C LEU A 129 -10.88 6.83 -2.12
N ASP A 130 -10.85 5.50 -2.01
CA ASP A 130 -12.03 4.64 -2.11
C ASP A 130 -13.05 4.92 -0.99
N CYS A 131 -12.56 5.14 0.23
CA CYS A 131 -13.40 5.44 1.38
C CYS A 131 -13.83 6.92 1.50
N ASN A 132 -13.70 7.72 0.43
CA ASN A 132 -14.01 9.16 0.42
C ASN A 132 -13.20 9.94 1.47
N GLN A 133 -11.89 9.71 1.55
CA GLN A 133 -10.95 10.46 2.37
C GLN A 133 -11.15 10.31 3.89
N GLN A 134 -11.76 9.20 4.31
CA GLN A 134 -11.92 8.88 5.73
C GLN A 134 -10.63 8.28 6.30
N ILE A 135 -10.28 8.68 7.53
CA ILE A 135 -9.04 8.21 8.17
C ILE A 135 -9.19 6.83 8.81
N GLN A 136 -10.37 6.50 9.34
CA GLN A 136 -10.57 5.26 10.09
C GLN A 136 -10.34 4.00 9.24
N PRO A 137 -10.88 3.86 8.01
CA PRO A 137 -10.61 2.68 7.18
C PRO A 137 -9.12 2.52 6.84
N CYS A 138 -8.41 3.63 6.60
CA CYS A 138 -6.96 3.61 6.40
C CYS A 138 -6.21 3.11 7.65
N ALA A 139 -6.66 3.49 8.85
CA ALA A 139 -6.05 3.04 10.11
C ALA A 139 -6.28 1.54 10.36
N ASP A 140 -7.46 1.03 9.97
CA ASP A 140 -7.80 -0.39 10.06
C ASP A 140 -6.93 -1.21 9.09
N VAL A 141 -6.77 -0.74 7.84
CA VAL A 141 -5.85 -1.33 6.86
C VAL A 141 -4.40 -1.28 7.35
N MET A 142 -3.94 -0.14 7.89
CA MET A 142 -2.60 -0.05 8.47
C MET A 142 -2.39 -1.05 9.62
N THR A 143 -3.44 -1.38 10.36
CA THR A 143 -3.38 -2.39 11.42
C THR A 143 -3.25 -3.79 10.83
N ALA A 144 -4.06 -4.12 9.82
CA ALA A 144 -3.95 -5.39 9.09
C ALA A 144 -2.57 -5.56 8.42
N LEU A 145 -1.97 -4.47 7.96
CA LEU A 145 -0.63 -4.44 7.36
C LEU A 145 0.53 -4.42 8.39
N GLY A 146 0.25 -4.40 9.69
CA GLY A 146 1.26 -4.37 10.75
C GLY A 146 2.03 -3.04 10.87
N LEU A 147 1.44 -1.94 10.38
CA LEU A 147 2.06 -0.61 10.31
C LEU A 147 1.65 0.31 11.46
N SER A 148 0.68 -0.10 12.28
CA SER A 148 0.17 0.65 13.42
C SER A 148 1.08 0.57 14.66
N TRP A 149 0.75 1.37 15.69
CA TRP A 149 1.39 1.25 17.01
C TRP A 149 1.22 -0.16 17.55
N PRO A 150 2.30 -0.82 18.02
CA PRO A 150 2.14 -2.10 18.70
C PRO A 150 1.24 -1.92 19.92
N GLU A 151 0.41 -2.91 20.19
CA GLU A 151 -0.37 -3.01 21.42
C GLU A 151 0.53 -3.11 22.66
#